data_AF-A0A8X6WWJ8-F1
#
_entry.id   AF-A0A8X6WWJ8-F1
#
_cell.length_a   1.000
_cell.length_b   1.000
_cell.length_c   1.000
_cell.angle_alpha   90.00
_cell.angle_beta   90.00
_cell.angle_gamma   90.00
#
_symmetry.space_group_name_H-M   'P 1'
#
loop_
_entity.id
_entity.type
_entity.pdbx_description
1 polymer ?
#
loop_
_entity_poly.entity_id
_entity_poly.type
_entity_poly.pdbx_seq_one_letter_code
_entity_poly.pdbx_strand_id
1 'polypeptide(L)'
;MFRCQLLNYIYTSSLVFLFLLKEEKNEYNLRQSNTITIHQVTSTSSKPQPRNGLLEPFAFPDHPPQTHEPASKWQPAVSSHMPPSDCSSASQHYSSPSRRQKVCGACGDRAKSYHFGGISCDSCKAFFRRSVQNEAYKNFHCPYEGKCEITITSRKCCQFCRFKKCLSIGMETGWVMTEEERLALVKNRMERKQRQGVSEPSSSARNGKSLIAQLLSLNTNLI
;
A
#
# COMPACT_ATOMS: atom_id res chain seq x y z
N MET A 1 -7.36 19.97 -46.35
CA MET A 1 -8.41 20.19 -45.32
C MET A 1 -7.96 19.66 -43.94
N PHE A 2 -6.88 20.17 -43.35
CA PHE A 2 -6.37 19.68 -42.04
C PHE A 2 -5.94 20.78 -41.06
N ARG A 3 -6.28 22.06 -41.31
CA ARG A 3 -5.95 23.18 -40.39
C ARG A 3 -7.13 23.72 -39.58
N CYS A 4 -8.37 23.26 -39.82
CA CYS A 4 -9.55 23.78 -39.13
C CYS A 4 -9.99 22.97 -37.88
N GLN A 5 -9.46 21.76 -37.67
CA GLN A 5 -9.87 20.90 -36.56
C GLN A 5 -9.07 21.13 -35.26
N LEU A 6 -7.86 21.70 -35.31
CA LEU A 6 -7.07 21.94 -34.09
C LEU A 6 -7.57 23.14 -33.25
N LEU A 7 -8.13 24.17 -33.89
CA LEU A 7 -8.55 25.38 -33.17
C LEU A 7 -9.85 25.20 -32.37
N ASN A 8 -10.75 24.31 -32.82
CA ASN A 8 -11.95 23.96 -32.06
C ASN A 8 -11.66 23.09 -30.83
N TYR A 9 -10.58 22.28 -30.85
CA TYR A 9 -10.20 21.42 -29.72
C TYR A 9 -9.55 22.20 -28.56
N ILE A 10 -8.79 23.26 -28.88
CA ILE A 10 -8.18 24.13 -27.86
C ILE A 10 -9.24 25.02 -27.18
N TYR A 11 -10.22 25.51 -27.95
CA TYR A 11 -11.27 26.39 -27.40
C TYR A 11 -12.26 25.63 -26.49
N THR A 12 -12.59 24.38 -26.81
CA THR A 12 -13.44 23.54 -25.95
C THR A 12 -12.73 23.09 -24.67
N SER A 13 -11.42 22.85 -24.72
CA SER A 13 -10.64 22.46 -23.53
C SER A 13 -10.49 23.60 -22.51
N SER A 14 -10.36 24.84 -22.98
CA SER A 14 -10.23 26.01 -22.09
C SER A 14 -11.55 26.38 -21.38
N LEU A 15 -12.68 26.20 -22.05
CA LEU A 15 -14.02 26.43 -21.46
C LEU A 15 -14.42 25.33 -20.47
N VAL A 16 -14.05 24.07 -20.72
CA VAL A 16 -14.26 22.97 -19.77
C VAL A 16 -13.41 23.16 -18.51
N PHE A 17 -12.18 23.67 -18.64
CA PHE A 17 -11.33 23.97 -17.49
C PHE A 17 -11.87 25.15 -16.65
N LEU A 18 -12.38 26.20 -17.30
CA LEU A 18 -13.06 27.31 -16.62
C LEU A 18 -14.39 26.90 -15.96
N PHE A 19 -15.13 25.94 -16.55
CA PHE A 19 -16.34 25.38 -15.97
C PHE A 19 -16.02 24.51 -14.74
N LEU A 20 -14.99 23.66 -14.80
CA LEU A 20 -14.54 22.83 -13.67
C LEU A 20 -14.01 23.67 -12.50
N LEU A 21 -13.30 24.77 -12.77
CA LEU A 21 -12.86 25.71 -11.71
C LEU A 21 -14.02 26.54 -11.12
N LYS A 22 -15.16 26.65 -11.81
CA LYS A 22 -16.38 27.29 -11.28
C LYS A 22 -17.13 26.36 -10.33
N GLU A 23 -17.06 25.04 -10.52
CA GLU A 23 -17.69 24.06 -9.64
C GLU A 23 -16.93 23.86 -8.31
N GLU A 24 -15.59 23.90 -8.31
CA GLU A 24 -14.80 23.78 -7.05
C GLU A 24 -15.06 24.91 -6.04
N LYS A 25 -15.38 26.13 -6.50
CA LYS A 25 -15.66 27.27 -5.60
C LYS A 25 -17.07 27.20 -4.98
N ASN A 26 -17.98 26.42 -5.55
CA ASN A 26 -19.35 26.30 -5.07
C ASN A 26 -19.45 25.30 -3.90
N GLU A 27 -18.67 24.21 -3.93
CA GLU A 27 -18.67 23.21 -2.85
C GLU A 27 -18.03 23.74 -1.55
N TYR A 28 -17.02 24.62 -1.65
CA TYR A 28 -16.41 25.26 -0.49
C TYR A 28 -17.38 26.20 0.25
N ASN A 29 -18.21 26.96 -0.49
CA ASN A 29 -19.17 27.90 0.12
C ASN A 29 -20.37 27.19 0.77
N LEU A 30 -20.82 26.05 0.23
CA LEU A 30 -21.92 25.27 0.83
C LEU A 30 -21.52 24.56 2.14
N ARG A 31 -20.23 24.28 2.33
CA ARG A 31 -19.70 23.71 3.58
C ARG A 31 -19.59 24.73 4.72
N GLN A 32 -19.43 26.03 4.40
CA GLN A 32 -19.35 27.08 5.43
C GLN A 32 -20.72 27.55 5.92
N SER A 33 -21.75 27.60 5.06
CA SER A 33 -23.10 28.01 5.49
C SER A 33 -23.77 26.97 6.41
N ASN A 34 -23.45 25.69 6.26
CA ASN A 34 -24.07 24.60 7.04
C ASN A 34 -23.40 24.34 8.40
N THR A 35 -22.29 25.01 8.73
CA THR A 35 -21.60 24.88 10.03
C THR A 35 -22.16 25.86 11.08
N ILE A 36 -22.90 26.90 10.66
CA ILE A 36 -23.38 27.97 11.57
C ILE A 36 -24.74 27.62 12.23
N THR A 37 -25.47 26.62 11.73
CA THR A 37 -26.86 26.36 12.18
C THR A 37 -27.01 25.26 13.25
N ILE A 38 -25.96 24.50 13.62
CA ILE A 38 -26.09 23.31 14.50
C ILE A 38 -25.91 23.60 16.01
N HIS A 39 -25.89 24.88 16.42
CA HIS A 39 -25.66 25.24 17.83
C HIS A 39 -26.88 25.78 18.59
N GLN A 40 -28.13 25.48 18.23
CA GLN A 40 -29.28 25.72 19.13
C GLN A 40 -30.45 24.77 18.89
N VAL A 41 -30.56 23.69 19.68
CA VAL A 41 -31.81 23.30 20.37
C VAL A 41 -31.51 22.24 21.44
N THR A 42 -31.69 22.66 22.68
CA THR A 42 -31.74 21.82 23.88
C THR A 42 -33.13 21.20 24.06
N SER A 43 -33.15 20.06 24.76
CA SER A 43 -34.22 19.56 25.65
C SER A 43 -35.60 19.23 25.06
N THR A 44 -35.87 17.94 24.85
CA THR A 44 -37.09 17.29 25.38
C THR A 44 -36.81 15.84 25.80
N SER A 45 -37.33 15.51 26.98
CA SER A 45 -37.25 14.23 27.68
C SER A 45 -38.17 13.19 27.04
N SER A 46 -37.66 11.98 26.77
CA SER A 46 -38.47 10.77 26.88
C SER A 46 -37.60 9.53 27.12
N LYS A 47 -38.03 8.74 28.10
CA LYS A 47 -37.36 7.61 28.75
C LYS A 47 -37.72 6.31 28.03
N PRO A 48 -36.80 5.42 27.63
CA PRO A 48 -37.16 4.08 27.18
C PRO A 48 -37.25 3.12 28.37
N GLN A 49 -38.37 2.42 28.47
CA GLN A 49 -38.61 1.33 29.44
C GLN A 49 -37.93 0.02 29.00
N PRO A 50 -37.57 -0.87 29.94
CA PRO A 50 -37.09 -2.20 29.63
C PRO A 50 -38.27 -3.15 29.41
N ARG A 51 -38.27 -3.92 28.32
CA ARG A 51 -39.21 -5.03 28.14
C ARG A 51 -38.45 -6.36 28.26
N ASN A 52 -38.70 -7.03 29.37
CA ASN A 52 -38.40 -8.44 29.60
C ASN A 52 -39.40 -9.31 28.85
N GLY A 53 -38.92 -10.46 28.35
CA GLY A 53 -39.70 -11.56 27.75
C GLY A 53 -38.69 -12.52 27.13
N LEU A 54 -38.11 -13.46 27.89
CA LEU A 54 -38.63 -14.76 28.29
C LEU A 54 -38.84 -15.72 27.09
N LEU A 55 -37.86 -16.61 26.95
CA LEU A 55 -37.87 -18.02 26.49
C LEU A 55 -38.64 -18.37 25.20
N GLU A 56 -37.92 -18.90 24.21
CA GLU A 56 -38.08 -20.29 23.76
C GLU A 56 -36.79 -20.80 23.07
N PRO A 57 -36.37 -22.07 23.25
CA PRO A 57 -35.13 -22.63 22.71
C PRO A 57 -35.39 -23.36 21.38
N PHE A 58 -34.77 -22.90 20.29
CA PHE A 58 -34.78 -23.66 19.03
C PHE A 58 -33.66 -24.71 19.05
N ALA A 59 -34.09 -25.95 19.24
CA ALA A 59 -33.31 -27.16 19.09
C ALA A 59 -32.76 -27.29 17.66
N PHE A 60 -31.46 -27.54 17.54
CA PHE A 60 -30.83 -27.99 16.31
C PHE A 60 -30.91 -29.53 16.24
N PRO A 61 -31.30 -30.13 15.10
CA PRO A 61 -31.29 -31.58 14.92
C PRO A 61 -29.88 -32.17 14.93
N ASP A 62 -29.78 -33.33 15.59
CA ASP A 62 -28.60 -34.16 15.78
C ASP A 62 -27.92 -34.59 14.47
N HIS A 63 -26.60 -34.40 14.39
CA HIS A 63 -25.73 -35.10 13.43
C HIS A 63 -25.26 -36.43 14.05
N PRO A 64 -25.38 -37.58 13.35
CA PRO A 64 -24.93 -38.87 13.87
C PRO A 64 -23.41 -39.06 13.77
N PRO A 65 -22.82 -39.96 14.60
CA PRO A 65 -21.38 -40.11 14.76
C PRO A 65 -20.78 -41.27 13.94
N GLN A 66 -19.47 -41.11 13.65
CA GLN A 66 -18.43 -42.12 13.43
C GLN A 66 -18.50 -43.02 12.18
N THR A 67 -17.37 -43.10 11.46
CA THR A 67 -16.47 -44.27 11.50
C THR A 67 -15.04 -43.90 11.11
N HIS A 68 -14.13 -44.30 11.98
CA HIS A 68 -12.72 -44.55 11.76
C HIS A 68 -12.55 -45.80 10.88
N GLU A 69 -11.48 -45.86 10.08
CA GLU A 69 -10.75 -47.10 9.76
C GLU A 69 -9.36 -46.72 9.20
N PRO A 70 -8.28 -47.45 9.54
CA PRO A 70 -6.91 -47.09 9.20
C PRO A 70 -6.25 -48.00 8.13
N ALA A 71 -5.08 -47.54 7.68
CA ALA A 71 -4.03 -48.30 6.97
C ALA A 71 -4.36 -48.71 5.52
N SER A 72 -3.50 -48.48 4.52
CA SER A 72 -2.15 -49.04 4.50
C SER A 72 -1.43 -48.70 3.18
N LYS A 73 -0.14 -48.38 3.33
CA LYS A 73 1.00 -48.95 2.58
C LYS A 73 1.00 -48.84 1.04
N TRP A 74 1.72 -47.84 0.53
CA TRP A 74 2.51 -47.97 -0.70
C TRP A 74 3.88 -47.29 -0.54
N GLN A 75 4.88 -48.09 -0.17
CA GLN A 75 6.28 -47.94 -0.57
C GLN A 75 6.68 -49.29 -1.17
N PRO A 76 7.41 -49.32 -2.29
CA PRO A 76 8.88 -49.33 -2.26
C PRO A 76 9.46 -48.50 -3.45
N ALA A 77 10.75 -48.29 -3.70
CA ALA A 77 11.97 -48.98 -3.30
C ALA A 77 13.16 -48.01 -3.32
N VAL A 78 14.22 -48.45 -2.65
CA VAL A 78 15.56 -47.88 -2.52
C VAL A 78 16.41 -48.05 -3.79
N SER A 79 17.39 -47.15 -3.92
CA SER A 79 18.74 -47.33 -4.48
C SER A 79 19.02 -46.66 -5.82
N SER A 80 19.79 -45.57 -5.80
CA SER A 80 21.19 -45.58 -6.26
C SER A 80 21.81 -44.18 -6.18
N HIS A 81 23.06 -44.15 -5.72
CA HIS A 81 23.92 -43.00 -5.49
C HIS A 81 24.40 -42.28 -6.77
N MET A 82 24.57 -40.95 -6.70
CA MET A 82 25.81 -40.22 -7.09
C MET A 82 25.78 -38.74 -6.61
N PRO A 83 26.84 -38.21 -5.94
CA PRO A 83 27.04 -36.78 -5.62
C PRO A 83 28.10 -36.14 -6.56
N PRO A 84 28.55 -34.86 -6.39
CA PRO A 84 27.94 -33.65 -5.81
C PRO A 84 27.97 -32.44 -6.79
N SER A 85 27.30 -31.35 -6.44
CA SER A 85 27.71 -29.99 -6.85
C SER A 85 27.37 -29.02 -5.73
N ASP A 86 28.42 -28.53 -5.09
CA ASP A 86 28.39 -27.59 -3.99
C ASP A 86 27.75 -26.25 -4.40
N CYS A 87 26.79 -25.77 -3.60
CA CYS A 87 26.83 -24.38 -3.18
C CYS A 87 26.26 -24.24 -1.77
N SER A 88 27.18 -24.03 -0.84
CA SER A 88 26.97 -23.71 0.55
C SER A 88 26.01 -22.55 0.73
N SER A 89 24.90 -22.79 1.45
CA SER A 89 24.24 -21.81 2.31
C SER A 89 23.36 -22.56 3.31
N ALA A 90 24.01 -23.33 4.18
CA ALA A 90 23.40 -23.81 5.41
C ALA A 90 23.08 -22.60 6.31
N SER A 91 21.93 -21.97 6.08
CA SER A 91 21.27 -21.19 7.11
C SER A 91 20.58 -22.19 8.02
N GLN A 92 21.35 -22.73 8.97
CA GLN A 92 20.81 -23.43 10.13
C GLN A 92 19.79 -22.50 10.79
N HIS A 93 18.51 -22.78 10.57
CA HIS A 93 17.45 -22.20 11.38
C HIS A 93 17.59 -22.80 12.77
N TYR A 94 18.41 -22.14 13.61
CA TYR A 94 18.34 -22.31 15.05
C TYR A 94 16.92 -21.97 15.48
N SER A 95 16.11 -23.01 15.67
CA SER A 95 14.77 -22.95 16.22
C SER A 95 14.89 -22.44 17.66
N SER A 96 14.99 -21.12 17.76
CA SER A 96 14.97 -20.38 19.00
C SER A 96 13.61 -20.61 19.68
N PRO A 97 13.56 -20.69 21.01
CA PRO A 97 12.40 -21.17 21.75
C PRO A 97 11.17 -20.32 21.40
N SER A 98 10.14 -21.02 20.91
CA SER A 98 8.77 -20.57 20.65
C SER A 98 8.55 -19.05 20.65
N ARG A 99 8.98 -18.36 19.59
CA ARG A 99 8.35 -17.06 19.27
C ARG A 99 6.89 -17.36 18.98
N ARG A 100 6.00 -17.13 19.96
CA ARG A 100 4.54 -17.23 19.79
C ARG A 100 4.19 -16.57 18.47
N GLN A 101 3.69 -17.35 17.51
CA GLN A 101 3.39 -16.83 16.19
C GLN A 101 2.34 -15.73 16.35
N LYS A 102 2.71 -14.51 15.94
CA LYS A 102 1.77 -13.38 15.95
C LYS A 102 0.72 -13.64 14.87
N VAL A 103 -0.53 -13.34 15.19
CA VAL A 103 -1.67 -13.51 14.28
C VAL A 103 -2.23 -12.14 13.92
N CYS A 104 -2.53 -11.93 12.64
CA CYS A 104 -3.10 -10.70 12.12
C CYS A 104 -4.47 -10.45 12.73
N GLY A 105 -4.64 -9.37 13.48
CA GLY A 105 -5.91 -9.04 14.14
C GLY A 105 -7.06 -8.74 13.15
N ALA A 106 -6.74 -8.50 11.87
CA ALA A 106 -7.75 -8.19 10.86
C ALA A 106 -8.31 -9.42 10.15
N CYS A 107 -7.50 -10.44 9.87
CA CYS A 107 -7.94 -11.59 9.05
C CYS A 107 -7.48 -12.97 9.54
N GLY A 108 -6.77 -13.04 10.68
CA GLY A 108 -6.29 -14.31 11.23
C GLY A 108 -5.06 -14.92 10.56
N ASP A 109 -4.53 -14.30 9.50
CA ASP A 109 -3.31 -14.74 8.81
C ASP A 109 -2.04 -14.54 9.68
N ARG A 110 -0.95 -15.21 9.34
CA ARG A 110 0.32 -15.09 10.07
C ARG A 110 0.88 -13.66 9.97
N ALA A 111 1.18 -13.05 11.12
CA ALA A 111 1.78 -11.74 11.23
C ALA A 111 3.26 -11.83 11.63
N LYS A 112 4.09 -10.97 11.03
CA LYS A 112 5.53 -10.87 11.36
C LYS A 112 5.79 -9.81 12.42
N SER A 113 5.14 -8.66 12.29
CA SER A 113 5.34 -7.49 13.16
C SER A 113 4.12 -6.55 13.15
N TYR A 114 4.27 -5.39 13.75
CA TYR A 114 3.30 -4.29 13.67
C TYR A 114 3.49 -3.53 12.35
N HIS A 115 2.38 -3.10 11.75
CA HIS A 115 2.37 -2.22 10.59
C HIS A 115 1.34 -1.12 10.80
N PHE A 116 1.79 0.13 10.67
CA PHE A 116 0.94 1.31 10.83
C PHE A 116 0.20 1.36 12.19
N GLY A 117 0.77 0.78 13.24
CA GLY A 117 0.16 0.72 14.59
C GLY A 117 -0.49 -0.61 14.98
N GLY A 118 -0.86 -1.47 14.02
CA GLY A 118 -1.55 -2.75 14.30
C GLY A 118 -0.76 -4.02 13.95
N ILE A 119 -0.96 -5.12 14.70
CA ILE A 119 -0.45 -6.45 14.32
C ILE A 119 -1.18 -6.93 13.06
N SER A 120 -0.47 -7.03 11.94
CA SER A 120 -1.08 -7.43 10.67
C SER A 120 -0.16 -8.29 9.81
N CYS A 121 -0.76 -9.00 8.85
CA CYS A 121 -0.05 -9.77 7.83
C CYS A 121 0.34 -8.89 6.63
N ASP A 122 1.21 -9.41 5.76
CA ASP A 122 1.70 -8.71 4.57
C ASP A 122 0.57 -8.25 3.63
N SER A 123 -0.51 -9.04 3.53
CA SER A 123 -1.64 -8.68 2.67
C SER A 123 -2.47 -7.51 3.22
N CYS A 124 -2.71 -7.48 4.54
CA CYS A 124 -3.46 -6.40 5.18
C CYS A 124 -2.62 -5.13 5.26
N LYS A 125 -1.30 -5.24 5.48
CA LYS A 125 -0.35 -4.14 5.33
C LYS A 125 -0.47 -3.48 3.95
N ALA A 126 -0.36 -4.28 2.88
CA ALA A 126 -0.37 -3.75 1.53
C ALA A 126 -1.74 -3.19 1.12
N PHE A 127 -2.82 -3.84 1.54
CA PHE A 127 -4.19 -3.35 1.37
C PHE A 127 -4.35 -1.98 2.04
N PHE A 128 -4.06 -1.87 3.33
CA PHE A 128 -4.21 -0.64 4.09
C PHE A 128 -3.42 0.52 3.47
N ARG A 129 -2.15 0.30 3.12
CA ARG A 129 -1.31 1.31 2.47
C ARG A 129 -1.95 1.84 1.19
N ARG A 130 -2.36 0.96 0.26
CA ARG A 130 -2.97 1.38 -1.01
C ARG A 130 -4.31 2.07 -0.79
N SER A 131 -5.10 1.59 0.16
CA SER A 131 -6.37 2.22 0.53
C SER A 131 -6.17 3.66 0.97
N VAL A 132 -5.19 3.92 1.84
CA VAL A 132 -4.92 5.26 2.37
C VAL A 132 -4.27 6.17 1.33
N GLN A 133 -3.22 5.71 0.64
CA GLN A 133 -2.49 6.53 -0.35
C GLN A 133 -3.37 7.05 -1.48
N ASN A 134 -4.33 6.24 -1.92
CA ASN A 134 -5.23 6.60 -3.01
C ASN A 134 -6.57 7.14 -2.51
N GLU A 135 -6.71 7.35 -1.20
CA GLU A 135 -7.97 7.66 -0.50
C GLU A 135 -9.15 6.73 -0.83
N ALA A 136 -8.86 5.56 -1.42
CA ALA A 136 -9.87 4.62 -1.91
C ALA A 136 -10.80 4.11 -0.81
N TYR A 137 -10.34 4.16 0.45
CA TYR A 137 -11.17 3.79 1.60
C TYR A 137 -12.42 4.65 1.77
N LYS A 138 -12.41 5.90 1.30
CA LYS A 138 -13.59 6.79 1.33
C LYS A 138 -14.72 6.27 0.43
N ASN A 139 -14.36 5.52 -0.60
CA ASN A 139 -15.28 4.96 -1.59
C ASN A 139 -15.59 3.47 -1.34
N PHE A 140 -15.16 2.91 -0.21
CA PHE A 140 -15.50 1.53 0.11
C PHE A 140 -16.93 1.44 0.63
N HIS A 141 -17.70 0.54 0.04
CA HIS A 141 -19.08 0.25 0.43
C HIS A 141 -19.17 -1.22 0.83
N CYS A 142 -19.98 -1.51 1.86
CA CYS A 142 -20.27 -2.89 2.20
C CYS A 142 -21.35 -3.42 1.25
N PRO A 143 -21.15 -4.57 0.58
CA PRO A 143 -22.22 -5.22 -0.18
C PRO A 143 -23.24 -5.95 0.70
N TYR A 144 -23.03 -5.95 2.02
CA TYR A 144 -23.89 -6.58 3.03
C TYR A 144 -24.20 -5.55 4.14
N GLU A 145 -24.25 -5.95 5.41
CA GLU A 145 -24.69 -5.11 6.54
C GLU A 145 -23.56 -4.40 7.31
N GLY A 146 -22.36 -4.29 6.74
CA GLY A 146 -21.22 -3.65 7.43
C GLY A 146 -20.65 -4.43 8.64
N LYS A 147 -21.02 -5.72 8.75
CA LYS A 147 -20.63 -6.65 9.83
C LYS A 147 -19.94 -7.93 9.31
N CYS A 148 -19.37 -7.90 8.10
CA CYS A 148 -18.72 -9.07 7.51
C CYS A 148 -17.59 -9.60 8.39
N GLU A 149 -17.56 -10.92 8.58
CA GLU A 149 -16.42 -11.59 9.17
C GLU A 149 -15.24 -11.62 8.18
N ILE A 150 -14.07 -11.17 8.64
CA ILE A 150 -12.87 -11.07 7.82
C ILE A 150 -11.90 -12.19 8.21
N THR A 151 -11.70 -13.13 7.30
CA THR A 151 -10.79 -14.28 7.45
C THR A 151 -9.78 -14.32 6.29
N ILE A 152 -8.86 -15.29 6.28
CA ILE A 152 -7.86 -15.45 5.21
C ILE A 152 -8.54 -15.63 3.84
N THR A 153 -9.67 -16.34 3.81
CA THR A 153 -10.44 -16.65 2.60
C THR A 153 -11.42 -15.53 2.25
N SER A 154 -12.13 -14.96 3.23
CA SER A 154 -13.19 -13.96 3.00
C SER A 154 -12.69 -12.51 2.87
N ARG A 155 -11.43 -12.20 3.25
CA ARG A 155 -10.89 -10.82 3.25
C ARG A 155 -10.88 -10.12 1.88
N LYS A 156 -11.18 -10.80 0.78
CA LYS A 156 -11.33 -10.16 -0.54
C LYS A 156 -12.78 -9.79 -0.86
N CYS A 157 -13.76 -10.39 -0.18
CA CYS A 157 -15.18 -10.22 -0.47
C CYS A 157 -15.73 -8.84 -0.08
N CYS A 158 -15.15 -8.18 0.92
CA CYS A 158 -15.63 -6.89 1.40
C CYS A 158 -14.48 -5.97 1.81
N GLN A 159 -14.17 -4.97 0.97
CA GLN A 159 -13.12 -3.99 1.23
C GLN A 159 -13.47 -3.05 2.40
N PHE A 160 -14.74 -2.64 2.51
CA PHE A 160 -15.22 -1.79 3.60
C PHE A 160 -14.98 -2.41 4.97
N CYS A 161 -15.53 -3.61 5.21
CA CYS A 161 -15.38 -4.30 6.50
C CYS A 161 -13.93 -4.66 6.80
N ARG A 162 -13.14 -5.01 5.77
CA ARG A 162 -11.70 -5.24 5.93
C ARG A 162 -10.99 -3.98 6.40
N PHE A 163 -11.23 -2.83 5.77
CA PHE A 163 -10.59 -1.58 6.16
C PHE A 163 -11.03 -1.14 7.55
N LYS A 164 -12.33 -1.22 7.85
CA LYS A 164 -12.88 -0.99 9.20
C LYS A 164 -12.20 -1.87 10.25
N LYS A 165 -11.96 -3.14 9.95
CA LYS A 165 -11.24 -4.06 10.85
C LYS A 165 -9.75 -3.70 10.99
N CYS A 166 -9.11 -3.22 9.92
CA CYS A 166 -7.74 -2.68 10.02
C CYS A 166 -7.66 -1.51 11.01
N LEU A 167 -8.60 -0.56 10.95
CA LEU A 167 -8.68 0.53 11.92
C LEU A 167 -8.95 0.00 13.34
N SER A 168 -9.85 -0.98 13.50
CA SER A 168 -10.21 -1.52 14.82
C SER A 168 -9.05 -2.22 15.54
N ILE A 169 -8.02 -2.68 14.80
CA ILE A 169 -6.83 -3.30 15.39
C ILE A 169 -5.69 -2.29 15.64
N GLY A 170 -5.96 -1.00 15.50
CA GLY A 170 -5.00 0.07 15.75
C GLY A 170 -4.15 0.46 14.54
N MET A 171 -4.55 0.12 13.31
CA MET A 171 -3.89 0.70 12.13
C MET A 171 -4.34 2.14 11.92
N GLU A 172 -3.41 3.07 11.78
CA GLU A 172 -3.69 4.50 11.68
C GLU A 172 -3.26 5.05 10.31
N THR A 173 -4.14 5.86 9.70
CA THR A 173 -3.91 6.40 8.35
C THR A 173 -2.79 7.44 8.32
N GLY A 174 -2.61 8.20 9.40
CA GLY A 174 -1.54 9.20 9.52
C GLY A 174 -0.12 8.61 9.52
N TRP A 175 0.03 7.31 9.73
CA TRP A 175 1.33 6.62 9.65
C TRP A 175 1.67 6.17 8.22
N VAL A 176 0.75 6.36 7.28
CA VAL A 176 0.99 6.11 5.86
C VAL A 176 1.49 7.40 5.23
N MET A 177 2.75 7.40 4.81
CA MET A 177 3.37 8.55 4.13
C MET A 177 2.56 8.96 2.91
N THR A 178 2.27 10.26 2.80
CA THR A 178 1.49 10.83 1.70
C THR A 178 2.29 10.88 0.41
N GLU A 179 1.62 11.13 -0.72
CA GLU A 179 2.32 11.24 -2.00
C GLU A 179 3.20 12.49 -2.05
N GLU A 180 2.79 13.59 -1.42
CA GLU A 180 3.56 14.83 -1.31
C GLU A 180 4.86 14.59 -0.53
N GLU A 181 4.78 13.91 0.62
CA GLU A 181 5.95 13.54 1.42
C GLU A 181 6.89 12.61 0.65
N ARG A 182 6.33 11.63 -0.07
CA ARG A 182 7.09 10.72 -0.93
C ARG A 182 7.86 11.50 -2.01
N LEU A 183 7.17 12.41 -2.70
CA LEU A 183 7.74 13.24 -3.76
C LEU A 183 8.81 14.17 -3.21
N ALA A 184 8.60 14.75 -2.03
CA ALA A 184 9.60 15.57 -1.34
C ALA A 184 10.88 14.78 -1.04
N LEU A 185 10.77 13.55 -0.54
CA LEU A 185 11.93 12.67 -0.29
C LEU A 185 12.69 12.32 -1.58
N VAL A 186 11.96 12.07 -2.67
CA VAL A 186 12.57 11.81 -3.99
C VAL A 186 13.29 13.05 -4.51
N LYS A 187 12.65 14.22 -4.45
CA LYS A 187 13.24 15.50 -4.85
C LYS A 187 14.53 15.78 -4.06
N ASN A 188 14.47 15.68 -2.74
CA ASN A 188 15.62 15.88 -1.86
C ASN A 188 16.76 14.91 -2.17
N ARG A 189 16.46 13.65 -2.53
CA ARG A 189 17.47 12.68 -2.96
C ARG A 189 18.13 13.08 -4.29
N MET A 190 17.35 13.56 -5.25
CA MET A 190 17.86 13.99 -6.56
C MET A 190 18.74 15.24 -6.43
N GLU A 191 18.33 16.22 -5.64
CA GLU A 191 19.11 17.44 -5.38
C GLU A 191 20.43 17.13 -4.67
N ARG A 192 20.44 16.20 -3.71
CA ARG A 192 21.69 15.74 -3.07
C ARG A 192 22.64 15.09 -4.08
N LYS A 193 22.12 14.28 -5.00
CA LYS A 193 22.94 13.64 -6.05
C LYS A 193 23.52 14.67 -7.03
N GLN A 194 22.76 15.71 -7.37
CA GLN A 194 23.26 16.82 -8.20
C GLN A 194 24.37 17.59 -7.49
N ARG A 195 24.20 17.95 -6.22
CA ARG A 195 25.23 18.65 -5.43
C ARG A 195 26.51 17.82 -5.26
N GLN A 196 26.41 16.50 -5.13
CA GLN A 196 27.55 15.59 -5.02
C GLN A 196 28.18 15.25 -6.38
N GLY A 197 27.49 15.52 -7.48
CA GLY A 197 28.03 15.41 -8.84
C GLY A 197 28.79 16.66 -9.32
N VAL A 198 28.85 17.72 -8.50
CA VAL A 198 29.62 18.94 -8.76
C VAL A 198 30.83 19.00 -7.82
N SER A 199 31.74 18.04 -7.97
CA SER A 199 33.15 18.26 -7.65
C SER A 199 33.85 18.52 -8.98
N GLU A 200 33.98 19.79 -9.35
CA GLU A 200 34.93 20.16 -10.41
C GLU A 200 36.35 19.72 -10.00
N PRO A 201 37.13 19.15 -10.92
CA PRO A 201 38.57 19.19 -10.80
C PRO A 201 39.02 20.64 -11.00
N SER A 202 39.46 21.28 -9.93
CA SER A 202 40.22 22.53 -9.98
C SER A 202 41.37 22.42 -10.97
N SER A 203 41.35 23.30 -11.97
CA SER A 203 42.47 23.87 -12.72
C SER A 203 43.88 23.41 -12.30
N SER A 204 44.47 22.53 -13.10
CA SER A 204 45.90 22.62 -13.40
C SER A 204 46.04 22.70 -14.90
N ALA A 205 46.06 23.93 -15.40
CA ALA A 205 46.64 24.26 -16.69
C ALA A 205 48.11 23.78 -16.66
N ARG A 206 48.37 22.60 -17.22
CA ARG A 206 49.70 22.22 -17.66
C ARG A 206 49.62 21.96 -19.15
N ASN A 207 50.35 22.82 -19.87
CA ASN A 207 50.69 22.73 -21.28
C ASN A 207 50.77 21.28 -21.79
N GLY A 208 49.71 20.81 -22.43
CA GLY A 208 49.74 19.66 -23.32
C GLY A 208 49.92 20.16 -24.75
N LYS A 209 51.14 20.59 -25.11
CA LYS A 209 51.49 20.67 -26.52
C LYS A 209 51.34 19.24 -27.07
N SER A 210 50.45 19.08 -28.05
CA SER A 210 50.28 17.82 -28.77
C SER A 210 51.66 17.39 -29.31
N LEU A 211 52.14 16.23 -28.87
CA LEU A 211 53.38 15.63 -29.37
C LEU A 211 53.30 15.37 -30.89
N ILE A 212 52.09 15.35 -31.45
CA ILE A 212 51.81 15.21 -32.88
C ILE A 212 52.01 16.55 -33.62
N ALA A 213 51.80 17.69 -32.97
CA ALA A 213 52.01 19.01 -33.59
C ALA A 213 53.50 19.43 -33.60
N GLN A 214 54.35 18.85 -32.75
CA GLN A 214 55.78 19.17 -32.69
C GLN A 214 56.64 18.26 -33.59
N LEU A 215 56.12 17.10 -34.01
CA LEU A 215 56.78 16.20 -34.97
C LEU A 215 56.53 16.57 -36.44
N LEU A 216 55.55 17.42 -36.74
CA LEU A 216 55.26 17.86 -38.11
C LEU A 216 55.98 19.15 -38.53
N SER A 217 56.72 19.83 -37.63
CA SER A 217 57.47 21.05 -37.95
C SER A 217 58.99 20.88 -38.00
N LEU A 218 59.51 19.65 -37.91
CA LEU A 218 60.96 19.37 -37.94
C LEU A 218 61.43 18.44 -39.05
N ASN A 219 60.58 18.08 -40.03
CA ASN A 219 60.97 17.25 -41.18
C ASN A 219 60.82 17.91 -42.55
N THR A 220 60.85 19.24 -42.62
CA THR A 220 60.98 19.96 -43.92
C THR A 220 62.34 20.60 -44.13
N ASN A 221 63.40 20.11 -43.47
CA ASN A 221 64.77 20.55 -43.75
C ASN A 221 65.75 19.37 -43.66
N LEU A 222 65.66 18.42 -44.60
CA LEU A 222 66.84 17.75 -45.15
C LEU A 222 66.50 17.07 -46.49
N ILE A 223 67.13 17.61 -47.55
CA ILE A 223 67.25 17.15 -48.95
C ILE A 223 66.07 17.43 -49.88
#